data_AF-A0A0E9WKF8-F1
#
_entry.id   AF-A0A0E9WKF8-F1
#
_cell.length_a   1.000
_cell.length_b   1.000
_cell.length_c   1.000
_cell.angle_alpha   90.00
_cell.angle_beta   90.00
_cell.angle_gamma   90.00
#
_symmetry.space_group_name_H-M   'P 1'
#
loop_
_entity.id
_entity.type
_entity.pdbx_description
1 polymer ?
#
loop_
_entity_poly.entity_id
_entity_poly.type
_entity_poly.pdbx_seq_one_letter_code
_entity_poly.pdbx_strand_id
1 'polypeptide(L)'
;MDQGNKKGPLGRWDFDTQEEYSDYMNNKEALPKAAFQYGIKMSEGRKTRRFKETNEKAELDRQWKKISAIIEKRKKMEADGVEVKRPKY
;
A
#
# COMPACT_ATOMS: atom_id res chain seq x y z
N MET A 1 -10.83 21.98 -25.30
CA MET A 1 -10.17 22.05 -23.98
C MET A 1 -9.71 20.65 -23.65
N ASP A 2 -8.48 20.30 -24.01
CA ASP A 2 -7.85 19.03 -23.62
C ASP A 2 -7.45 19.13 -22.14
N GLN A 3 -8.33 18.67 -21.25
CA GLN A 3 -8.03 18.63 -19.82
C GLN A 3 -7.34 17.32 -19.51
N GLY A 4 -6.02 17.38 -19.49
CA GLY A 4 -5.14 16.24 -19.31
C GLY A 4 -5.53 15.33 -18.14
N ASN A 5 -5.66 14.06 -18.46
CA ASN A 5 -5.60 12.92 -17.55
C ASN A 5 -4.35 12.97 -16.66
N LYS A 6 -4.39 13.61 -15.47
CA LYS A 6 -3.30 13.52 -14.48
C LYS A 6 -3.73 13.63 -13.00
N LYS A 7 -4.87 13.06 -12.61
CA LYS A 7 -5.09 12.73 -11.19
C LYS A 7 -5.58 11.29 -11.12
N GLY A 8 -4.90 10.49 -10.29
CA GLY A 8 -5.32 9.11 -10.01
C GLY A 8 -6.73 9.07 -9.41
N PRO A 9 -7.24 7.89 -9.03
CA PRO A 9 -8.54 7.79 -8.38
C PRO A 9 -8.58 8.73 -7.17
N LEU A 10 -9.48 9.73 -7.19
CA LEU A 10 -9.67 10.64 -6.06
C LEU A 10 -9.98 9.79 -4.82
N GLY A 11 -9.11 9.91 -3.82
CA GLY A 11 -9.23 9.22 -2.54
C GLY A 11 -9.94 10.09 -1.51
N ARG A 12 -10.21 9.52 -0.33
CA ARG A 12 -10.88 10.25 0.78
C ARG A 12 -10.20 11.56 1.18
N TRP A 13 -8.89 11.69 0.93
CA TRP A 13 -8.09 12.87 1.29
C TRP A 13 -8.15 13.99 0.24
N ASP A 14 -8.76 13.73 -0.92
CA ASP A 14 -8.96 14.73 -1.98
C ASP A 14 -10.26 15.54 -1.79
N PHE A 15 -10.97 15.33 -0.67
CA PHE A 15 -12.22 16.01 -0.32
C PHE A 15 -12.09 16.69 1.03
N ASP A 16 -12.67 17.88 1.15
CA ASP A 16 -12.64 18.67 2.39
C ASP A 16 -13.63 18.11 3.41
N THR A 17 -14.68 17.44 2.95
CA THR A 17 -15.71 16.84 3.81
C THR A 17 -15.95 15.35 3.53
N GLN A 18 -16.35 14.63 4.58
CA GLN A 18 -16.75 13.22 4.47
C GLN A 18 -18.00 13.03 3.61
N GLU A 19 -18.88 14.03 3.59
CA GLU A 19 -20.13 14.06 2.83
C GLU A 19 -19.83 14.12 1.33
N GLU A 20 -18.92 14.99 0.90
CA GLU A 20 -18.50 15.07 -0.52
C GLU A 20 -17.85 13.78 -1.02
N TYR A 21 -17.05 13.11 -0.18
CA TYR A 21 -16.49 11.80 -0.55
C TYR A 21 -17.57 10.72 -0.66
N SER A 22 -18.57 10.76 0.23
CA SER A 22 -19.72 9.83 0.20
C SER A 22 -20.54 10.02 -1.08
N ASP A 23 -20.84 11.26 -1.45
CA ASP A 23 -21.58 11.59 -2.66
C ASP A 23 -20.80 11.27 -3.93
N TYR A 24 -19.49 11.51 -3.92
CA TYR A 24 -18.59 11.11 -5.00
C TYR A 24 -18.59 9.58 -5.21
N MET A 25 -18.59 8.79 -4.13
CA MET A 25 -18.67 7.33 -4.20
C MET A 25 -20.06 6.86 -4.64
N ASN A 26 -21.14 7.45 -4.10
CA ASN A 26 -22.51 7.13 -4.47
C ASN A 26 -22.79 7.41 -5.96
N ASN A 27 -22.34 8.55 -6.48
CA ASN A 27 -22.49 8.90 -7.90
C ASN A 27 -21.64 8.01 -8.83
N LYS A 28 -20.56 7.42 -8.32
CA LYS A 28 -19.73 6.45 -9.06
C LYS A 28 -20.39 5.07 -9.18
N GLU A 29 -21.40 4.78 -8.37
CA GLU A 29 -22.03 3.45 -8.26
C GLU A 29 -23.37 3.32 -9.00
N ALA A 30 -23.91 4.38 -9.58
CA ALA A 30 -25.26 4.37 -10.17
C ALA A 30 -25.39 3.69 -11.55
N LEU A 31 -24.46 2.82 -11.93
CA LEU A 31 -24.61 1.91 -13.07
C LEU A 31 -24.16 0.50 -12.64
N PRO A 32 -25.08 -0.47 -12.50
CA PRO A 32 -24.73 -1.83 -12.15
C PRO A 32 -23.73 -2.35 -13.17
N LYS A 33 -22.51 -2.70 -12.73
CA LYS A 33 -21.48 -3.30 -13.58
C LYS A 33 -22.01 -4.55 -14.31
N ALA A 34 -22.97 -5.22 -13.69
CA ALA A 34 -23.75 -6.34 -14.22
C ALA A 34 -24.54 -6.00 -15.50
N ALA A 35 -25.07 -4.78 -15.65
CA ALA A 35 -25.81 -4.37 -16.85
C ALA A 35 -24.94 -4.37 -18.11
N PHE A 36 -23.64 -4.06 -17.96
CA PHE A 36 -22.65 -4.15 -19.04
C PHE A 36 -21.98 -5.53 -19.15
N GLN A 37 -22.35 -6.46 -18.27
CA GLN A 37 -21.76 -7.80 -18.17
C GLN A 37 -22.62 -8.88 -18.85
N TYR A 38 -23.73 -8.49 -19.48
CA TYR A 38 -24.44 -9.37 -20.41
C TYR A 38 -23.58 -9.56 -21.66
N GLY A 39 -23.04 -10.77 -21.84
CA GLY A 39 -22.21 -11.14 -23.00
C GLY A 39 -20.69 -11.13 -22.76
N ILE A 40 -20.20 -10.62 -21.63
CA ILE A 40 -18.77 -10.74 -21.28
C ILE A 40 -18.56 -12.09 -20.62
N LYS A 41 -18.04 -13.07 -21.40
CA LYS A 41 -17.57 -14.35 -20.87
C LYS A 41 -16.42 -14.08 -19.90
N MET A 42 -16.72 -14.01 -18.61
CA MET A 42 -15.71 -13.99 -17.57
C MET A 42 -14.89 -15.27 -17.75
N SER A 43 -13.60 -15.13 -18.03
CA SER A 43 -12.68 -16.26 -18.03
C SER A 43 -12.91 -17.04 -16.74
N GLU A 44 -13.42 -18.25 -16.88
CA GLU A 44 -13.74 -19.16 -15.81
C GLU A 44 -12.54 -19.25 -14.85
N GLY A 45 -12.75 -18.84 -13.59
CA GLY A 45 -11.77 -19.05 -12.52
C GLY A 45 -10.56 -18.11 -12.49
N ARG A 46 -10.75 -16.79 -12.32
CA ARG A 46 -9.70 -15.99 -11.68
C ARG A 46 -9.61 -16.42 -10.22
N LYS A 47 -8.64 -17.28 -9.89
CA LYS A 47 -8.29 -17.67 -8.53
C LYS A 47 -8.06 -16.42 -7.67
N THR A 48 -9.01 -16.05 -6.83
CA THR A 48 -8.77 -15.12 -5.71
C THR A 48 -8.09 -15.87 -4.57
N ARG A 49 -6.88 -16.40 -4.82
CA ARG A 49 -5.99 -16.79 -3.73
C ARG A 49 -5.02 -15.63 -3.57
N ARG A 50 -5.18 -14.83 -2.51
CA ARG A 50 -4.15 -13.86 -2.11
C ARG A 50 -2.81 -14.60 -2.15
N PHE A 51 -1.93 -14.19 -3.05
CA PHE A 51 -0.61 -14.77 -3.20
C PHE A 51 0.15 -14.52 -1.88
N LYS A 52 0.29 -15.58 -1.07
CA LYS A 52 1.04 -15.56 0.19
C LYS A 52 2.55 -15.70 -0.05
N GLU A 53 2.94 -16.23 -1.21
CA GLU A 53 4.32 -16.59 -1.57
C GLU A 53 5.18 -15.39 -2.01
N THR A 54 4.58 -14.29 -2.49
CA THR A 54 5.33 -13.09 -2.91
C THR A 54 5.67 -12.13 -1.75
N ASN A 55 5.19 -12.41 -0.53
CA ASN A 55 5.40 -11.54 0.63
C ASN A 55 6.69 -11.86 1.40
N GLU A 56 7.23 -13.10 1.30
CA GLU A 56 8.43 -13.49 2.06
C GLU A 56 9.66 -12.66 1.68
N LYS A 57 9.87 -12.43 0.37
CA LYS A 57 10.97 -11.57 -0.11
C LYS A 57 10.81 -10.12 0.38
N ALA A 58 9.59 -9.60 0.40
CA ALA A 58 9.32 -8.25 0.88
C ALA A 58 9.51 -8.13 2.40
N GLU A 59 9.18 -9.17 3.17
CA GLU A 59 9.44 -9.24 4.60
C GLU A 59 10.93 -9.34 4.91
N LEU A 60 11.67 -10.17 4.16
CA LEU A 60 13.13 -10.26 4.26
C LEU A 60 13.80 -8.91 3.97
N ASP A 61 13.38 -8.20 2.92
CA ASP A 61 13.91 -6.88 2.60
C ASP A 61 13.63 -5.85 3.72
N ARG A 62 12.44 -5.90 4.34
CA ARG A 62 12.09 -5.04 5.49
C ARG A 62 12.93 -5.36 6.71
N GLN A 63 13.12 -6.64 7.03
CA GLN A 63 13.95 -7.08 8.16
C GLN A 63 15.41 -6.68 7.95
N TRP A 64 15.94 -6.89 6.73
CA TRP A 64 17.29 -6.50 6.36
C TRP A 64 17.55 -5.00 6.54
N LYS A 65 16.63 -4.16 6.03
CA LYS A 65 16.71 -2.70 6.21
C LYS A 65 16.71 -2.30 7.68
N LYS A 66 15.87 -2.94 8.50
CA LYS A 66 15.79 -2.69 9.95
C LYS A 66 17.09 -3.06 10.67
N ILE A 67 17.67 -4.21 10.35
CA ILE A 67 18.94 -4.67 10.94
C ILE A 67 20.09 -3.75 10.52
N SER A 68 20.18 -3.39 9.24
CA SER A 68 21.21 -2.50 8.71
C SER A 68 21.19 -1.14 9.43
N ALA A 69 20.01 -0.53 9.59
CA ALA A 69 19.85 0.73 10.29
C ALA A 69 20.25 0.63 11.79
N ILE A 70 19.94 -0.48 12.46
CA ILE A 70 20.36 -0.70 13.86
C ILE A 70 21.88 -0.82 13.96
N ILE A 71 22.52 -1.55 13.04
CA ILE A 71 23.98 -1.71 13.02
C ILE A 71 24.65 -0.36 12.79
N GLU A 72 24.19 0.41 11.80
CA GLU A 72 24.73 1.74 11.51
C GLU A 72 24.57 2.69 12.70
N LYS A 73 23.39 2.71 13.34
CA LYS A 73 23.14 3.50 14.54
C LYS A 73 24.08 3.09 15.70
N ARG A 74 24.30 1.79 15.92
CA ARG A 74 25.22 1.30 16.96
C ARG A 74 26.67 1.65 16.65
N LYS A 75 27.12 1.49 15.40
CA LYS A 75 28.46 1.89 14.97
C LYS A 75 28.70 3.39 15.16
N LYS A 76 27.70 4.21 14.82
CA LYS A 76 27.76 5.66 15.05
C LYS A 76 27.85 5.99 16.54
N MET A 77 27.02 5.35 17.38
CA MET A 77 27.08 5.53 18.83
C MET A 77 28.41 5.07 19.46
N GLU A 78 29.01 4.01 18.93
CA GLU A 78 30.35 3.54 19.33
C GLU A 78 31.45 4.54 18.93
N ALA A 79 31.36 5.12 17.72
CA ALA A 79 32.27 6.17 17.27
C ALA A 79 32.12 7.48 18.08
N ASP A 80 30.90 7.80 18.52
CA ASP A 80 30.59 8.93 19.41
C ASP A 80 30.95 8.62 20.89
N GLY A 81 31.56 7.47 21.20
CA GLY A 81 32.04 7.11 22.53
C GLY A 81 30.94 6.79 23.55
N VAL A 82 29.69 6.57 23.10
CA VAL A 82 28.56 6.27 23.97
C VAL A 82 28.58 4.78 24.31
N GLU A 83 28.86 4.45 25.58
CA GLU A 83 28.90 3.07 26.06
C GLU A 83 27.51 2.41 26.00
N VAL A 84 27.28 1.61 24.96
CA VAL A 84 26.02 0.86 24.81
C VAL A 84 26.09 -0.37 25.70
N LYS A 85 25.33 -0.38 26.81
CA LYS A 85 25.17 -1.56 27.68
C LYS A 85 24.74 -2.77 26.86
N ARG A 86 25.67 -3.71 26.65
CA ARG A 86 25.39 -4.99 26.01
C ARG A 86 24.64 -5.87 27.01
N PRO A 87 23.49 -6.45 26.66
CA PRO A 87 22.83 -7.39 27.55
C PRO A 87 23.75 -8.60 27.73
N LYS A 88 24.01 -8.94 28.99
CA LYS A 88 24.72 -10.16 29.39
C LYS A 88 23.72 -11.31 29.27
N TYR A 89 23.98 -12.25 28.37
CA TYR A 89 23.36 -13.55 28.33
C TYR A 89 24.47 -14.59 28.46
#